data_AF-W1WDG0-F1
#
_entry.id   AF-W1WDG0-F1
#
_cell.length_a   1.000
_cell.length_b   1.000
_cell.length_c   1.000
_cell.angle_alpha   90.00
_cell.angle_beta   90.00
_cell.angle_gamma   90.00
#
_symmetry.space_group_name_H-M   'P 1'
#
loop_
_entity.id
_entity.type
_entity.pdbx_description
1 polymer ?
#
loop_
_entity_poly.entity_id
_entity_poly.type
_entity_poly.pdbx_seq_one_letter_code
_entity_poly.pdbx_strand_id
1 'polypeptide(L)'
;MKLAACFLTLLPGFAVAASWTSPGFPAFSEQGTGTFVSHAQLPQGTRPLTLNFDQQCWQPADAIKLNQMLSLQPCSNTPPQWRLFRDGEYTLQID
;
A
#
# COMPACT_ATOMS: atom_id res chain seq x y z
N MET A 1 -35.25 43.90 -0.13
CA MET A 1 -33.78 43.85 -0.37
C MET A 1 -33.28 42.46 -0.02
N LYS A 2 -32.30 41.95 -0.77
CA LYS A 2 -31.94 40.53 -0.96
C LYS A 2 -31.62 39.76 0.33
N LEU A 3 -32.27 38.61 0.53
CA LEU A 3 -31.84 37.57 1.47
C LEU A 3 -30.64 36.84 0.86
N ALA A 4 -29.45 37.06 1.42
CA ALA A 4 -28.25 36.33 1.03
C ALA A 4 -28.29 34.92 1.64
N ALA A 5 -28.69 33.94 0.85
CA ALA A 5 -28.50 32.54 1.18
C ALA A 5 -27.00 32.20 1.00
N CYS A 6 -26.26 32.16 2.10
CA CYS A 6 -24.94 31.54 2.14
C CYS A 6 -25.14 30.03 1.97
N PHE A 7 -25.04 29.56 0.73
CA PHE A 7 -24.89 28.16 0.39
C PHE A 7 -23.56 27.66 0.97
N LEU A 8 -23.61 27.03 2.15
CA LEU A 8 -22.53 26.15 2.60
C LEU A 8 -22.48 24.98 1.61
N THR A 9 -21.55 25.05 0.66
CA THR A 9 -21.17 23.92 -0.16
C THR A 9 -20.59 22.85 0.76
N LEU A 10 -21.40 21.86 1.13
CA LEU A 10 -20.92 20.58 1.62
C LEU A 10 -20.04 19.99 0.52
N LEU A 11 -18.73 20.19 0.61
CA LEU A 11 -17.78 19.40 -0.15
C LEU A 11 -17.94 17.96 0.36
N PRO A 12 -18.24 16.98 -0.51
CA PRO A 12 -18.23 15.59 -0.11
C PRO A 12 -16.83 15.29 0.44
N GLY A 13 -16.74 15.03 1.74
CA GLY A 13 -15.51 14.53 2.33
C GLY A 13 -15.09 13.31 1.53
N PHE A 14 -13.91 13.38 0.91
CA PHE A 14 -13.33 12.24 0.24
C PHE A 14 -13.12 11.17 1.33
N ALA A 15 -14.05 10.23 1.45
CA ALA A 15 -13.81 9.00 2.15
C ALA A 15 -12.75 8.28 1.34
N VAL A 16 -11.48 8.50 1.69
CA VAL A 16 -10.42 7.60 1.24
C VAL A 16 -10.77 6.26 1.86
N ALA A 17 -11.31 5.35 1.06
CA ALA A 17 -11.41 3.97 1.49
C ALA A 17 -9.99 3.56 1.87
N ALA A 18 -9.78 3.24 3.15
CA ALA A 18 -8.48 2.84 3.67
C ALA A 18 -8.02 1.64 2.85
N SER A 19 -7.07 1.89 1.96
CA SER A 19 -6.60 0.92 0.99
C SER A 19 -5.11 0.79 1.14
N TRP A 20 -4.65 -0.45 1.09
CA TRP A 20 -3.23 -0.74 1.05
C TRP A 20 -2.64 -0.21 -0.26
N THR A 21 -1.46 0.39 -0.15
CA THR A 21 -0.68 0.85 -1.31
C THR A 21 0.80 0.51 -1.10
N SER A 22 1.51 0.28 -2.19
CA SER A 22 2.97 0.06 -2.17
C SER A 22 3.61 0.67 -3.41
N PRO A 23 4.77 1.34 -3.30
CA PRO A 23 5.48 1.86 -4.47
C PRO A 23 5.78 0.76 -5.50
N GLY A 24 5.40 1.01 -6.76
CA GLY A 24 5.59 0.05 -7.85
C GLY A 24 4.49 -1.01 -7.98
N PHE A 25 3.46 -0.97 -7.12
CA PHE A 25 2.27 -1.79 -7.22
C PHE A 25 1.03 -0.92 -7.49
N PRO A 26 0.06 -1.40 -8.29
CA PRO A 26 -1.28 -0.84 -8.31
C PRO A 26 -1.96 -0.91 -6.93
N ALA A 27 -3.09 -0.19 -6.79
CA ALA A 27 -3.92 -0.29 -5.59
C ALA A 27 -4.31 -1.74 -5.31
N PHE A 28 -4.27 -2.14 -4.04
CA PHE A 28 -4.61 -3.50 -3.64
C PHE A 28 -6.12 -3.73 -3.75
N SER A 29 -6.50 -4.93 -4.20
CA SER A 29 -7.89 -5.39 -4.20
C SER A 29 -8.11 -6.38 -3.05
N GLU A 30 -9.23 -6.27 -2.36
CA GLU A 30 -9.66 -7.29 -1.39
C GLU A 30 -10.12 -8.56 -2.15
N GLN A 31 -9.54 -9.71 -1.84
CA GLN A 31 -9.87 -11.02 -2.46
C GLN A 31 -10.58 -11.99 -1.49
N GLY A 32 -10.88 -11.53 -0.29
CA GLY A 32 -11.52 -12.29 0.79
C GLY A 32 -11.49 -11.45 2.06
N THR A 33 -12.17 -11.89 3.12
CA THR A 33 -12.26 -11.12 4.37
C THR A 33 -10.86 -10.82 4.93
N GLY A 34 -10.44 -9.56 4.86
CA GLY A 34 -9.14 -9.11 5.38
C GLY A 34 -7.93 -9.46 4.52
N THR A 35 -8.11 -10.11 3.36
CA THR A 35 -7.00 -10.43 2.45
C THR A 35 -6.94 -9.45 1.29
N PHE A 36 -5.81 -8.74 1.17
CA PHE A 36 -5.59 -7.75 0.13
C PHE A 36 -4.45 -8.17 -0.78
N VAL A 37 -4.64 -8.06 -2.09
CA VAL A 37 -3.69 -8.54 -3.09
C VAL A 37 -3.41 -7.47 -4.14
N SER A 38 -2.13 -7.34 -4.54
CA SER A 38 -1.71 -6.54 -5.70
C SER A 38 -0.64 -7.28 -6.50
N HIS A 39 -0.62 -7.02 -7.80
CA HIS A 39 0.26 -7.68 -8.77
C HIS A 39 0.95 -6.64 -9.65
N ALA A 40 2.25 -6.82 -9.90
CA ALA A 40 3.01 -5.91 -10.75
C ALA A 40 4.13 -6.64 -11.51
N GLN A 41 4.41 -6.19 -12.73
CA GLN A 41 5.64 -6.52 -13.44
C GLN A 41 6.78 -5.67 -12.85
N LEU A 42 7.78 -6.31 -12.26
CA LEU A 42 8.93 -5.64 -11.66
C LEU A 42 10.22 -6.10 -12.33
N PRO A 43 11.17 -5.18 -12.61
CA PRO A 43 12.48 -5.54 -13.09
C PRO A 43 13.35 -6.12 -11.95
N GLN A 44 14.35 -6.90 -12.33
CA GLN A 44 15.44 -7.32 -11.48
C GLN A 44 16.09 -6.11 -10.80
N GLY A 45 16.43 -6.27 -9.52
CA GLY A 45 17.12 -5.23 -8.77
C GLY A 45 16.83 -5.29 -7.28
N THR A 46 17.41 -4.34 -6.55
CA THR A 46 17.15 -4.16 -5.13
C THR A 46 16.30 -2.93 -4.94
N ARG A 47 15.22 -3.04 -4.16
CA ARG A 47 14.30 -1.93 -3.87
C ARG A 47 13.79 -2.00 -2.44
N PRO A 48 13.50 -0.87 -1.78
CA PRO A 48 12.78 -0.89 -0.52
C PRO A 48 11.36 -1.42 -0.74
N LEU A 49 10.84 -2.17 0.24
CA LEU A 49 9.42 -2.51 0.30
C LEU A 49 8.79 -1.81 1.50
N THR A 50 7.89 -0.89 1.21
CA THR A 50 7.03 -0.24 2.19
C THR A 50 5.57 -0.32 1.73
N LEU A 51 4.69 -0.29 2.71
CA LEU A 51 3.25 -0.36 2.56
C LEU A 51 2.66 0.86 3.26
N ASN A 52 1.61 1.45 2.70
CA ASN A 52 0.83 2.46 3.41
C ASN A 52 -0.60 1.98 3.58
N PHE A 53 -1.13 2.16 4.79
CA PHE A 53 -2.52 1.91 5.13
C PHE A 53 -2.99 3.00 6.08
N ASP A 54 -4.11 3.64 5.75
CA ASP A 54 -4.68 4.73 6.55
C ASP A 54 -3.65 5.81 6.94
N GLN A 55 -2.87 6.27 5.94
CA GLN A 55 -1.79 7.26 6.11
C GLN A 55 -0.61 6.81 7.00
N GLN A 56 -0.63 5.59 7.52
CA GLN A 56 0.47 5.01 8.28
C GLN A 56 1.38 4.16 7.39
N CYS A 57 2.69 4.33 7.58
CA CYS A 57 3.72 3.57 6.89
C CYS A 57 4.04 2.28 7.64
N TRP A 58 4.07 1.18 6.90
CA TRP A 58 4.41 -0.17 7.34
C TRP A 58 5.56 -0.75 6.52
N GLN A 59 6.36 -1.60 7.15
CA GLN A 59 7.43 -2.34 6.51
C GLN A 59 7.48 -3.78 7.04
N PRO A 60 8.04 -4.74 6.29
CA PRO A 60 8.34 -6.07 6.81
C PRO A 60 9.21 -6.01 8.08
N ALA A 61 8.88 -6.86 9.07
CA ALA A 61 9.61 -6.99 10.32
C ALA A 61 11.03 -7.55 10.10
N ASP A 62 11.15 -8.45 9.13
CA ASP A 62 12.37 -9.20 8.80
C ASP A 62 12.83 -9.00 7.35
N ALA A 63 13.99 -9.56 7.03
CA ALA A 63 14.51 -9.58 5.68
C ALA A 63 13.57 -10.28 4.69
N ILE A 64 13.33 -9.64 3.55
CA ILE A 64 12.32 -10.09 2.58
C ILE A 64 12.83 -11.30 1.82
N LYS A 65 12.04 -12.37 1.85
CA LYS A 65 12.24 -13.60 1.07
C LYS A 65 10.98 -13.88 0.28
N LEU A 66 11.14 -14.25 -0.99
CA LEU A 66 10.00 -14.58 -1.85
C LEU A 66 9.23 -15.78 -1.27
N ASN A 67 7.91 -15.74 -1.41
CA ASN A 67 6.97 -16.79 -0.97
C ASN A 67 7.03 -17.06 0.54
N GLN A 68 7.29 -16.03 1.36
CA GLN A 68 7.22 -16.10 2.82
C GLN A 68 6.25 -15.04 3.35
N MET A 69 5.50 -15.43 4.38
CA MET A 69 4.67 -14.52 5.16
C MET A 69 5.57 -13.83 6.19
N LEU A 70 5.48 -12.51 6.27
CA LEU A 70 6.30 -11.69 7.15
C LEU A 70 5.39 -10.74 7.91
N SER A 71 5.61 -10.62 9.22
CA SER A 71 4.90 -9.63 10.03
C SER A 71 5.21 -8.21 9.55
N LEU A 72 4.26 -7.30 9.71
CA LEU A 72 4.46 -5.88 9.46
C LEU A 72 4.77 -5.14 10.77
N GLN A 73 5.64 -4.14 10.68
CA GLN A 73 5.95 -3.19 11.74
C GLN A 73 5.84 -1.76 11.20
N PRO A 74 5.62 -0.74 12.05
CA PRO A 74 5.74 0.65 11.64
C PRO A 74 7.08 0.93 10.96
N CYS A 75 7.09 1.78 9.93
CA CYS A 75 8.32 2.14 9.24
C CYS A 75 9.36 2.74 10.21
N SER A 76 10.61 2.37 9.99
CA SER A 76 11.77 2.97 10.65
C SER A 76 12.59 3.77 9.64
N ASN A 77 13.74 4.32 10.07
CA ASN A 77 14.60 5.11 9.19
C ASN A 77 15.20 4.30 8.02
N THR A 78 15.21 2.96 8.11
CA THR A 78 15.86 2.09 7.13
C THR A 78 14.93 0.96 6.70
N PRO A 79 14.17 1.12 5.60
CA PRO A 79 13.26 0.08 5.13
C PRO A 79 14.04 -1.16 4.64
N PRO A 80 13.50 -2.37 4.88
CA PRO A 80 14.11 -3.61 4.44
C PRO A 80 14.18 -3.64 2.90
N GLN A 81 15.29 -4.19 2.41
CA GLN A 81 15.56 -4.26 0.97
C GLN A 81 15.05 -5.58 0.40
N TRP A 82 14.21 -5.49 -0.62
CA TRP A 82 13.75 -6.60 -1.42
C TRP A 82 14.64 -6.78 -2.64
N ARG A 83 15.36 -7.90 -2.69
CA ARG A 83 16.20 -8.26 -3.83
C ARG A 83 15.42 -9.18 -4.78
N LEU A 84 15.14 -8.66 -5.96
CA LEU A 84 14.59 -9.42 -7.09
C LEU A 84 15.74 -9.94 -7.94
N PHE A 85 15.74 -11.25 -8.20
CA PHE A 85 16.80 -11.94 -8.94
C PHE A 85 16.54 -12.03 -10.45
N ARG A 86 15.35 -11.64 -10.92
CA ARG A 86 14.97 -11.60 -12.32
C ARG A 86 13.82 -10.61 -12.53
N ASP A 87 13.57 -10.26 -13.78
CA ASP A 87 12.33 -9.61 -14.17
C ASP A 87 11.16 -10.59 -14.02
N GLY A 88 9.98 -10.11 -13.66
CA GLY A 88 8.79 -10.95 -13.62
C GLY A 88 7.56 -10.30 -13.01
N GLU A 89 6.47 -11.06 -13.03
CA GLU A 89 5.25 -10.73 -12.30
C GLU A 89 5.42 -11.14 -10.84
N TYR A 90 5.14 -10.20 -9.94
CA TYR A 90 5.20 -10.43 -8.51
C TYR A 90 3.87 -10.09 -7.85
N THR A 91 3.49 -10.93 -6.88
CA THR A 91 2.30 -10.76 -6.05
C THR A 91 2.72 -10.27 -4.66
N LEU A 92 2.04 -9.24 -4.16
CA LEU A 92 2.01 -8.91 -2.74
C LEU A 92 0.63 -9.26 -2.19
N GLN A 93 0.62 -10.02 -1.10
CA GLN A 93 -0.58 -10.39 -0.35
C GLN A 93 -0.42 -9.92 1.10
N ILE A 94 -1.51 -9.40 1.68
CA ILE A 94 -1.61 -8.92 3.07
C ILE A 94 -2.81 -9.63 3.71
N ASP A 95 -2.68 -10.07 4.95
CA ASP A 95 -3.70 -10.73 5.76
C ASP A 95 -3.96 -10.02 7.11
#